data_AF-V4AC33-F1
#
_entry.id   AF-V4AC33-F1
#
_cell.length_a   1.000
_cell.length_b   1.000
_cell.length_c   1.000
_cell.angle_alpha   90.00
_cell.angle_beta   90.00
_cell.angle_gamma   90.00
#
_symmetry.space_group_name_H-M   'P 1'
#
loop_
_entity.id
_entity.type
_entity.pdbx_description
1 polymer ?
#
loop_
_entity_poly.entity_id
_entity_poly.type
_entity_poly.pdbx_seq_one_letter_code
_entity_poly.pdbx_strand_id
1 'polypeptide(L)'
;MWTKGILQSEKILLAVKSIGLNSTTSFTRTLITNNTVQTLSRANLSTKKDVDQYLKEYKEGQFDKIPDPSKLEHFKNARESSLESNESKPPTGTHTLPHPIWTEEQLHNVKITFKEPEGKVDKMAYFTVRTFRKGFDIFSGFIFGQRTEKKWLNRICFLETVAGVPGMVAAMTRHMKSLRRLQRDYGWIHTLLGKLIPLYCIFIIVLVVQLEEEAENERMHLLTAMELRQPSTFFRLSVIGAQGVFVTMFTGAYIVSPKFCHRFVGYLEEEAVKTYTKCLEDIECGSMQHWKKQQAPELAVRYWKLADDATMKDVILAIRADEAHHRTVNHTLAQ
;
A
#
# COMPACT_ATOMS: atom_id res chain seq x y z
N MET A 1 23.68 -24.62 42.02
CA MET A 1 24.42 -23.54 41.35
C MET A 1 23.43 -22.50 40.81
N TRP A 2 22.74 -21.84 41.74
CA TRP A 2 21.68 -20.84 41.53
C TRP A 2 21.74 -19.92 42.76
N THR A 3 22.58 -18.89 42.74
CA THR A 3 22.65 -17.78 43.74
C THR A 3 23.68 -16.72 43.31
N LYS A 4 23.58 -16.18 42.08
CA LYS A 4 24.39 -15.02 41.64
C LYS A 4 23.59 -14.05 40.76
N GLY A 5 22.36 -13.75 41.15
CA GLY A 5 21.44 -12.87 40.40
C GLY A 5 20.73 -11.79 41.21
N ILE A 6 21.10 -11.55 42.47
CA ILE A 6 20.36 -10.63 43.38
C ILE A 6 21.27 -9.55 44.01
N LEU A 7 22.56 -9.46 43.65
CA LEU A 7 23.52 -8.52 44.29
C LEU A 7 24.11 -7.47 43.34
N GLN A 8 23.34 -7.02 42.35
CA GLN A 8 23.78 -5.95 41.44
C GLN A 8 22.70 -4.89 41.17
N SER A 9 21.78 -4.69 42.12
CA SER A 9 20.74 -3.66 42.10
C SER A 9 20.77 -2.69 43.30
N GLU A 10 21.79 -2.73 44.16
CA GLU A 10 21.91 -1.83 45.34
C GLU A 10 23.06 -0.80 45.27
N LYS A 11 23.76 -0.67 44.14
CA LYS A 11 24.88 0.29 44.00
C LYS A 11 24.55 1.58 43.24
N ILE A 12 23.27 1.87 42.96
CA ILE A 12 22.86 3.09 42.22
C ILE A 12 22.07 4.08 43.10
N LEU A 13 21.75 3.76 44.36
CA LEU A 13 20.92 4.63 45.21
C LEU A 13 21.67 5.44 46.29
N LEU A 14 23.02 5.47 46.29
CA LEU A 14 23.81 6.11 47.36
C LEU A 14 24.89 7.10 46.88
N ALA A 15 24.72 7.71 45.69
CA ALA A 15 25.63 8.73 45.16
C ALA A 15 24.95 10.08 44.84
N VAL A 16 23.90 10.46 45.59
CA VAL A 16 23.15 11.72 45.41
C VAL A 16 23.07 12.55 46.71
N LYS A 17 24.07 12.47 47.60
CA LYS A 17 23.97 13.20 48.88
C LYS A 17 25.30 13.73 49.44
N SER A 18 26.13 14.38 48.63
CA SER A 18 27.34 15.03 49.18
C SER A 18 27.96 16.19 48.39
N ILE A 19 27.19 17.10 47.77
CA ILE A 19 27.75 18.41 47.38
C ILE A 19 26.69 19.50 47.63
N GLY A 20 26.98 20.35 48.61
CA GLY A 20 26.10 21.41 49.10
C GLY A 20 26.28 22.76 48.40
N LEU A 21 25.16 23.50 48.36
CA LEU A 21 24.98 24.95 48.53
C LEU A 21 25.96 25.93 47.86
N ASN A 22 25.45 26.79 46.97
CA ASN A 22 25.22 28.22 47.28
C ASN A 22 24.43 28.98 46.17
N SER A 23 23.78 30.05 46.64
CA SER A 23 22.83 31.02 46.04
C SER A 23 23.22 31.61 44.67
N THR A 24 22.31 32.09 43.79
CA THR A 24 21.49 33.31 43.94
C THR A 24 20.50 33.47 42.75
N THR A 25 19.35 34.05 43.05
CA THR A 25 18.24 34.52 42.19
C THR A 25 18.60 35.74 41.33
N SER A 26 18.04 35.87 40.10
CA SER A 26 17.23 37.04 39.68
C SER A 26 16.67 36.89 38.26
N PHE A 27 15.45 37.40 38.09
CA PHE A 27 14.62 37.44 36.88
C PHE A 27 14.80 38.79 36.14
N THR A 28 14.25 38.89 34.91
CA THR A 28 13.65 40.10 34.23
C THR A 28 14.32 40.67 32.94
N ARG A 29 13.70 40.35 31.78
CA ARG A 29 13.06 41.21 30.71
C ARG A 29 13.86 42.23 29.81
N THR A 30 13.96 41.88 28.52
CA THR A 30 13.66 42.64 27.23
C THR A 30 14.46 43.89 26.76
N LEU A 31 14.93 43.90 25.48
CA LEU A 31 14.59 44.83 24.35
C LEU A 31 15.68 44.93 23.21
N ILE A 32 15.26 44.62 21.96
CA ILE A 32 15.45 45.25 20.61
C ILE A 32 16.83 45.83 20.13
N THR A 33 17.32 45.46 18.91
CA THR A 33 17.52 46.32 17.69
C THR A 33 18.28 45.67 16.49
N ASN A 34 17.70 45.85 15.29
CA ASN A 34 18.11 45.85 13.85
C ASN A 34 19.58 45.73 13.36
N ASN A 35 19.83 45.00 12.25
CA ASN A 35 20.20 45.54 10.90
C ASN A 35 20.60 44.50 9.83
N THR A 36 20.17 44.80 8.59
CA THR A 36 20.32 44.16 7.27
C THR A 36 21.73 44.24 6.67
N VAL A 37 22.24 43.20 5.97
CA VAL A 37 23.02 43.29 4.70
C VAL A 37 22.96 41.95 3.93
N GLN A 38 22.59 42.03 2.65
CA GLN A 38 22.66 40.98 1.62
C GLN A 38 24.11 40.59 1.28
N THR A 39 24.37 39.30 1.05
CA THR A 39 25.29 38.87 -0.02
C THR A 39 24.94 37.44 -0.45
N LEU A 40 24.27 37.33 -1.59
CA LEU A 40 24.17 36.11 -2.38
C LEU A 40 25.59 35.72 -2.86
N SER A 41 26.07 34.53 -2.49
CA SER A 41 27.28 33.94 -3.06
C SER A 41 27.09 32.45 -3.31
N ARG A 42 27.01 32.10 -4.60
CA ARG A 42 27.43 30.85 -5.24
C ARG A 42 27.59 29.60 -4.35
N ALA A 43 26.66 28.67 -4.54
CA ALA A 43 26.89 27.27 -4.91
C ALA A 43 28.13 26.54 -4.31
N ASN A 44 27.88 25.68 -3.33
CA ASN A 44 28.81 24.61 -2.94
C ASN A 44 28.31 23.28 -3.51
N LEU A 45 28.74 22.93 -4.73
CA LEU A 45 28.82 21.53 -5.12
C LEU A 45 29.89 20.88 -4.25
N SER A 46 29.53 19.91 -3.41
CA SER A 46 30.49 19.19 -2.58
C SER A 46 31.55 18.53 -3.47
N THR A 47 32.82 18.84 -3.23
CA THR A 47 33.92 18.29 -4.02
C THR A 47 34.16 16.83 -3.65
N LYS A 48 34.78 16.06 -4.56
CA LYS A 48 35.10 14.63 -4.33
C LYS A 48 35.89 14.38 -3.02
N LYS A 49 36.71 15.36 -2.60
CA LYS A 49 37.43 15.33 -1.32
C LYS A 49 36.49 15.37 -0.12
N ASP A 50 35.42 16.14 -0.20
CA ASP A 50 34.44 16.25 0.88
C ASP A 50 33.72 14.91 1.06
N VAL A 51 33.32 14.28 -0.04
CA VAL A 51 32.67 12.95 -0.04
C VAL A 51 33.58 11.86 0.52
N ASP A 52 34.84 11.84 0.09
CA ASP A 52 35.83 10.87 0.58
C ASP A 52 36.15 11.06 2.07
N GLN A 53 36.11 12.31 2.57
CA GLN A 53 36.27 12.63 3.98
C GLN A 53 35.07 12.16 4.81
N TYR A 54 33.84 12.43 4.36
CA TYR A 54 32.64 11.95 5.05
C TYR A 54 32.56 10.41 5.10
N LEU A 55 33.00 9.72 4.03
CA LEU A 55 33.06 8.26 4.02
C LEU A 55 34.11 7.70 4.99
N LYS A 56 35.20 8.44 5.21
CA LYS A 56 36.24 8.07 6.18
C LYS A 56 35.76 8.25 7.61
N GLU A 57 35.12 9.39 7.90
CA GLU A 57 34.49 9.68 9.20
C GLU A 57 33.40 8.65 9.56
N TYR A 58 32.61 8.22 8.57
CA TYR A 58 31.59 7.17 8.75
C TYR A 58 32.19 5.80 9.09
N LYS A 59 33.32 5.44 8.45
CA LYS A 59 34.03 4.16 8.72
C LYS A 59 34.74 4.14 10.08
N GLU A 60 35.12 5.30 10.59
CA GLU A 60 35.85 5.44 11.86
C GLU A 60 34.90 5.56 13.08
N GLY A 61 33.57 5.57 12.86
CA GLY A 61 32.57 5.33 13.90
C GLY A 61 32.38 6.46 14.92
N GLN A 62 32.82 7.69 14.62
CA GLN A 62 32.61 8.86 15.47
C GLN A 62 31.21 9.46 15.25
N PHE A 63 30.20 8.97 15.97
CA PHE A 63 28.82 9.48 15.90
C PHE A 63 28.50 10.58 16.93
N ASP A 64 29.51 11.30 17.47
CA ASP A 64 29.29 12.29 18.54
C ASP A 64 28.61 13.59 18.08
N LYS A 65 28.33 13.74 16.79
CA LYS A 65 27.44 14.78 16.26
C LYS A 65 26.49 14.15 15.25
N ILE A 66 25.31 13.76 15.71
CA ILE A 66 24.17 13.56 14.80
C ILE A 66 23.94 14.92 14.12
N PRO A 67 24.01 15.02 12.78
CA PRO A 67 23.68 16.25 12.08
C PRO A 67 22.27 16.67 12.48
N ASP A 68 22.12 17.90 12.97
CA ASP A 68 20.81 18.44 13.37
C ASP A 68 19.84 18.32 12.18
N PRO A 69 18.81 17.44 12.24
CA PRO A 69 17.94 17.16 11.12
C PRO A 69 17.12 18.37 10.69
N SER A 70 17.06 19.42 11.51
CA SER A 70 16.44 20.71 11.14
C SER A 70 17.27 21.53 10.16
N LYS A 71 18.54 21.17 9.92
CA LYS A 71 19.47 21.83 8.98
C LYS A 71 19.67 21.05 7.68
N LEU A 72 19.04 19.88 7.52
CA LEU A 72 18.89 19.26 6.22
C LEU A 72 17.85 20.09 5.46
N GLU A 73 18.13 20.54 4.23
CA GLU A 73 17.14 21.22 3.34
C GLU A 73 15.94 20.32 2.95
N HIS A 74 15.73 19.21 3.66
CA HIS A 74 14.79 18.20 3.31
C HIS A 74 13.37 18.66 3.66
N PHE A 75 12.58 18.89 2.60
CA PHE A 75 11.12 19.09 2.54
C PHE A 75 10.53 20.51 2.45
N LYS A 76 11.28 21.55 2.08
CA LYS A 76 10.64 22.84 1.70
C LYS A 76 10.99 23.38 0.32
N ASN A 77 12.21 23.13 -0.17
CA ASN A 77 12.66 23.73 -1.44
C ASN A 77 12.22 22.95 -2.70
N ALA A 78 11.67 21.75 -2.55
CA ALA A 78 11.11 20.99 -3.68
C ALA A 78 9.87 21.66 -4.32
N ARG A 79 9.23 22.60 -3.61
CA ARG A 79 8.02 23.28 -4.12
C ARG A 79 8.37 24.44 -5.06
N GLU A 80 9.50 25.13 -4.89
CA GLU A 80 9.89 26.25 -5.76
C GLU A 80 10.61 25.79 -7.04
N SER A 81 11.26 24.62 -7.04
CA SER A 81 11.82 24.02 -8.26
C SER A 81 10.75 23.52 -9.26
N SER A 82 9.48 23.50 -8.88
CA SER A 82 8.38 22.99 -9.73
C SER A 82 7.72 24.05 -10.61
N LEU A 83 8.22 25.29 -10.61
CA LEU A 83 7.68 26.38 -11.42
C LEU A 83 8.50 26.70 -12.68
N GLU A 84 9.66 26.07 -12.90
CA GLU A 84 10.50 26.28 -14.10
C GLU A 84 10.90 25.00 -14.85
N SER A 85 10.40 23.83 -14.49
CA SER A 85 10.49 22.66 -15.37
C SER A 85 9.21 22.51 -16.20
N ASN A 86 9.33 22.73 -17.51
CA ASN A 86 8.41 22.20 -18.52
C ASN A 86 8.52 20.66 -18.59
N GLU A 87 8.63 19.98 -17.46
CA GLU A 87 8.81 18.53 -17.37
C GLU A 87 7.48 17.85 -17.08
N SER A 88 7.16 16.91 -17.96
CA SER A 88 6.25 15.79 -17.75
C SER A 88 6.15 15.41 -16.27
N LYS A 89 4.91 15.26 -15.77
CA LYS A 89 4.61 14.59 -14.50
C LYS A 89 5.59 13.41 -14.32
N PRO A 90 6.22 13.24 -13.14
CA PRO A 90 7.14 12.13 -12.93
C PRO A 90 6.47 10.84 -13.42
N PRO A 91 7.16 9.99 -14.20
CA PRO A 91 6.54 8.82 -14.79
C PRO A 91 5.87 8.01 -13.69
N THR A 92 4.53 7.97 -13.72
CA THR A 92 3.73 7.23 -12.76
C THR A 92 4.20 5.77 -12.81
N GLY A 93 4.65 5.21 -11.68
CA GLY A 93 5.16 3.82 -11.61
C GLY A 93 6.67 3.65 -11.37
N THR A 94 7.43 4.68 -11.00
CA THR A 94 8.87 4.56 -10.68
C THR A 94 9.20 3.75 -9.42
N HIS A 95 8.22 3.50 -8.56
CA HIS A 95 8.34 2.67 -7.35
C HIS A 95 7.08 1.83 -7.17
N THR A 96 6.97 0.73 -7.91
CA THR A 96 5.93 -0.30 -7.67
C THR A 96 6.54 -1.47 -6.92
N LEU A 97 5.80 -2.04 -5.97
CA LEU A 97 6.16 -3.33 -5.38
C LEU A 97 6.26 -4.42 -6.48
N PRO A 98 7.07 -5.47 -6.25
CA PRO A 98 7.12 -6.60 -7.17
C PRO A 98 5.73 -7.20 -7.29
N HIS A 99 5.27 -7.41 -8.52
CA HIS A 99 3.96 -7.96 -8.84
C HIS A 99 4.11 -9.03 -9.93
N PRO A 100 3.17 -9.98 -10.03
CA PRO A 100 3.24 -11.01 -11.05
C PRO A 100 3.13 -10.40 -12.46
N ILE A 101 3.97 -10.89 -13.37
CA ILE A 101 3.87 -10.58 -14.80
C ILE A 101 3.31 -11.83 -15.47
N TRP A 102 2.14 -11.68 -16.08
CA TRP A 102 1.40 -12.79 -16.66
C TRP A 102 1.88 -13.12 -18.07
N THR A 103 1.97 -14.41 -18.39
CA THR A 103 2.14 -14.84 -19.77
C THR A 103 0.79 -14.84 -20.50
N GLU A 104 0.81 -14.70 -21.84
CA GLU A 104 -0.40 -14.76 -22.67
C GLU A 104 -1.25 -16.01 -22.39
N GLU A 105 -0.60 -17.17 -22.21
CA GLU A 105 -1.29 -18.41 -21.88
C GLU A 105 -2.02 -18.31 -20.53
N GLN A 106 -1.40 -17.69 -19.52
CA GLN A 106 -2.01 -17.50 -18.20
C GLN A 106 -3.21 -16.54 -18.27
N LEU A 107 -3.09 -15.44 -19.02
CA LEU A 107 -4.17 -14.47 -19.22
C LEU A 107 -5.42 -15.10 -19.82
N HIS A 108 -5.25 -15.98 -20.81
CA HIS A 108 -6.35 -16.64 -21.50
C HIS A 108 -6.93 -17.84 -20.73
N ASN A 109 -6.12 -18.51 -19.90
CA ASN A 109 -6.53 -19.69 -19.13
C ASN A 109 -7.24 -19.38 -17.81
N VAL A 110 -7.45 -18.10 -17.46
CA VAL A 110 -8.20 -17.72 -16.25
C VAL A 110 -9.65 -18.23 -16.33
N LYS A 111 -9.99 -19.17 -15.44
CA LYS A 111 -11.35 -19.73 -15.32
C LYS A 111 -12.13 -19.08 -14.18
N ILE A 112 -13.44 -18.94 -14.41
CA ILE A 112 -14.39 -18.67 -13.34
C ILE A 112 -14.50 -19.94 -12.49
N THR A 113 -13.97 -19.90 -11.28
CA THR A 113 -14.10 -20.97 -10.29
C THR A 113 -15.04 -20.53 -9.18
N PHE A 114 -15.56 -21.50 -8.44
CA PHE A 114 -16.40 -21.29 -7.27
C PHE A 114 -15.98 -22.25 -6.17
N LYS A 115 -15.64 -21.72 -5.00
CA LYS A 115 -15.37 -22.53 -3.81
C LYS A 115 -16.63 -22.67 -2.96
N GLU A 116 -17.07 -23.91 -2.76
CA GLU A 116 -18.23 -24.17 -1.90
C GLU A 116 -17.99 -23.68 -0.44
N PRO A 117 -18.98 -23.01 0.16
CA PRO A 117 -18.86 -22.49 1.52
C PRO A 117 -19.01 -23.60 2.56
N GLU A 118 -17.93 -23.85 3.29
CA GLU A 118 -17.87 -24.89 4.33
C GLU A 118 -18.03 -24.29 5.73
N GLY A 119 -18.97 -24.82 6.51
CA GLY A 119 -19.26 -24.33 7.86
C GLY A 119 -20.04 -23.00 7.90
N LYS A 120 -20.17 -22.41 9.10
CA LYS A 120 -21.01 -21.22 9.31
C LYS A 120 -20.33 -19.93 8.85
N VAL A 121 -19.02 -19.81 9.03
CA VAL A 121 -18.24 -18.61 8.70
C VAL A 121 -18.19 -18.41 7.19
N ASP A 122 -17.89 -19.46 6.41
CA ASP A 122 -17.85 -19.36 4.96
C ASP A 122 -19.23 -19.04 4.37
N LYS A 123 -20.30 -19.65 4.90
CA LYS A 123 -21.68 -19.36 4.48
C LYS A 123 -22.06 -17.90 4.75
N MET A 124 -21.65 -17.36 5.91
CA MET A 124 -21.86 -15.96 6.25
C MET A 124 -21.08 -15.03 5.32
N ALA A 125 -19.82 -15.34 5.03
CA ALA A 125 -18.98 -14.57 4.12
C ALA A 125 -19.59 -14.54 2.70
N TYR A 126 -19.95 -15.71 2.18
CA TYR A 126 -20.61 -15.84 0.88
C TYR A 126 -21.91 -15.04 0.82
N PHE A 127 -22.79 -15.21 1.81
CA PHE A 127 -24.07 -14.49 1.86
C PHE A 127 -23.87 -12.97 1.91
N THR A 128 -22.88 -12.50 2.66
CA THR A 128 -22.54 -11.07 2.75
C THR A 128 -22.11 -10.52 1.39
N VAL A 129 -21.19 -11.21 0.70
CA VAL A 129 -20.75 -10.81 -0.66
C VAL A 129 -21.91 -10.78 -1.63
N ARG A 130 -22.77 -11.81 -1.64
CA ARG A 130 -23.94 -11.85 -2.53
C ARG A 130 -24.92 -10.72 -2.25
N THR A 131 -25.08 -10.35 -0.98
CA THR A 131 -25.94 -9.24 -0.57
C THR A 131 -25.35 -7.91 -1.01
N PHE A 132 -24.07 -7.67 -0.76
CA PHE A 132 -23.37 -6.45 -1.17
C PHE A 132 -23.35 -6.29 -2.69
N ARG A 133 -23.06 -7.38 -3.42
CA ARG A 133 -23.11 -7.37 -4.88
C ARG A 133 -24.49 -6.96 -5.39
N LYS A 134 -25.56 -7.59 -4.89
CA LYS A 134 -26.93 -7.25 -5.31
C LYS A 134 -27.27 -5.80 -4.97
N GLY A 135 -26.96 -5.36 -3.75
CA GLY A 135 -27.21 -3.98 -3.32
C GLY A 135 -26.48 -2.96 -4.19
N PHE A 136 -25.19 -3.21 -4.47
CA PHE A 136 -24.38 -2.34 -5.31
C PHE A 136 -24.86 -2.33 -6.77
N ASP A 137 -25.15 -3.50 -7.35
CA ASP A 137 -25.61 -3.62 -8.74
C ASP A 137 -26.95 -2.87 -8.95
N ILE A 138 -27.83 -2.86 -7.94
CA ILE A 138 -29.08 -2.10 -7.93
C ILE A 138 -28.81 -0.59 -7.76
N PHE A 139 -28.07 -0.20 -6.72
CA PHE A 139 -27.83 1.21 -6.38
C PHE A 139 -27.03 1.96 -7.45
N SER A 140 -26.06 1.28 -8.07
CA SER A 140 -25.27 1.84 -9.18
C SER A 140 -26.05 1.91 -10.50
N GLY A 141 -27.23 1.31 -10.57
CA GLY A 141 -28.02 1.19 -11.79
C GLY A 141 -27.37 0.32 -12.86
N PHE A 142 -26.42 -0.54 -12.47
CA PHE A 142 -25.66 -1.37 -13.40
C PHE A 142 -26.52 -2.47 -14.05
N ILE A 143 -27.54 -2.96 -13.34
CA ILE A 143 -28.48 -3.98 -13.86
C ILE A 143 -29.40 -3.40 -14.94
N PHE A 144 -29.65 -2.09 -14.92
CA PHE A 144 -30.67 -1.47 -15.77
C PHE A 144 -30.07 -0.93 -17.07
N GLY A 145 -30.62 -1.36 -18.21
CA GLY A 145 -30.26 -0.86 -19.53
C GLY A 145 -28.90 -1.36 -20.05
N GLN A 146 -28.38 -0.70 -21.08
CA GLN A 146 -27.13 -1.10 -21.72
C GLN A 146 -25.89 -0.80 -20.84
N ARG A 147 -24.90 -1.70 -20.88
CA ARG A 147 -23.62 -1.58 -20.18
C ARG A 147 -22.64 -0.71 -20.98
N THR A 148 -22.85 0.60 -20.93
CA THR A 148 -21.98 1.60 -21.58
C THR A 148 -20.63 1.72 -20.88
N GLU A 149 -19.61 2.22 -21.58
CA GLU A 149 -18.27 2.51 -21.04
C GLU A 149 -18.31 3.29 -19.73
N LYS A 150 -19.12 4.36 -19.67
CA LYS A 150 -19.27 5.17 -18.46
C LYS A 150 -19.72 4.35 -17.23
N LYS A 151 -20.61 3.37 -17.43
CA LYS A 151 -21.08 2.49 -16.34
C LYS A 151 -19.99 1.52 -15.91
N TRP A 152 -19.26 0.95 -16.87
CA TRP A 152 -18.11 0.08 -16.60
C TRP A 152 -17.02 0.81 -15.83
N LEU A 153 -16.59 1.97 -16.31
CA LEU A 153 -15.56 2.78 -15.64
C LEU A 153 -16.00 3.26 -14.26
N ASN A 154 -17.25 3.74 -14.10
CA ASN A 154 -17.75 4.12 -12.78
C ASN A 154 -17.80 2.92 -11.81
N ARG A 155 -18.18 1.74 -12.31
CA ARG A 155 -18.21 0.50 -11.52
C ARG A 155 -16.81 0.11 -11.07
N ILE A 156 -15.86 0.02 -12.01
CA ILE A 156 -14.47 -0.34 -11.74
C ILE A 156 -13.90 0.66 -10.75
N CYS A 157 -13.88 1.96 -11.08
CA CYS A 157 -13.35 2.99 -10.19
C CYS A 157 -13.94 2.93 -8.77
N PHE A 158 -15.21 2.60 -8.60
CA PHE A 158 -15.80 2.51 -7.26
C PHE A 158 -15.32 1.25 -6.53
N LEU A 159 -15.40 0.09 -7.18
CA LEU A 159 -15.07 -1.18 -6.55
C LEU A 159 -13.57 -1.27 -6.24
N GLU A 160 -12.69 -0.80 -7.12
CA GLU A 160 -11.24 -0.77 -6.90
C GLU A 160 -10.85 0.09 -5.69
N THR A 161 -11.57 1.19 -5.41
CA THR A 161 -11.32 2.00 -4.20
C THR A 161 -11.64 1.26 -2.91
N VAL A 162 -12.51 0.25 -2.97
CA VAL A 162 -12.90 -0.59 -1.84
C VAL A 162 -12.04 -1.84 -1.77
N ALA A 163 -11.67 -2.41 -2.93
CA ALA A 163 -10.82 -3.61 -3.05
C ALA A 163 -9.40 -3.38 -2.50
N GLY A 164 -8.85 -2.16 -2.61
CA GLY A 164 -7.55 -1.85 -2.01
C GLY A 164 -7.52 -1.76 -0.47
N VAL A 165 -8.67 -1.84 0.22
CA VAL A 165 -8.76 -1.68 1.68
C VAL A 165 -8.42 -2.95 2.47
N PRO A 166 -8.98 -4.14 2.15
CA PRO A 166 -8.74 -5.37 2.91
C PRO A 166 -7.27 -5.74 3.07
N GLY A 167 -6.49 -5.72 1.99
CA GLY A 167 -5.05 -5.99 2.01
C GLY A 167 -4.31 -5.07 2.98
N MET A 168 -4.57 -3.76 2.90
CA MET A 168 -3.96 -2.75 3.77
C MET A 168 -4.32 -2.95 5.25
N VAL A 169 -5.61 -3.21 5.56
CA VAL A 169 -6.06 -3.46 6.95
C VAL A 169 -5.44 -4.74 7.51
N ALA A 170 -5.37 -5.79 6.70
CA ALA A 170 -4.78 -7.06 7.06
C ALA A 170 -3.27 -6.92 7.31
N ALA A 171 -2.54 -6.29 6.40
CA ALA A 171 -1.11 -5.97 6.52
C ALA A 171 -0.84 -5.15 7.78
N MET A 172 -1.54 -4.03 7.98
CA MET A 172 -1.41 -3.16 9.14
C MET A 172 -1.67 -3.90 10.46
N THR A 173 -2.75 -4.69 10.53
CA THR A 173 -3.10 -5.43 11.75
C THR A 173 -2.03 -6.47 12.10
N ARG A 174 -1.48 -7.15 11.08
CA ARG A 174 -0.42 -8.15 11.26
C ARG A 174 0.91 -7.51 11.64
N HIS A 175 1.28 -6.42 10.98
CA HIS A 175 2.45 -5.61 11.31
C HIS A 175 2.41 -5.15 12.78
N MET A 176 1.31 -4.54 13.20
CA MET A 176 1.11 -4.09 14.59
C MET A 176 1.09 -5.26 15.60
N LYS A 177 0.65 -6.45 15.19
CA LYS A 177 0.74 -7.65 16.03
C LYS A 177 2.18 -8.13 16.17
N SER A 178 2.98 -8.06 15.11
CA SER A 178 4.40 -8.44 15.10
C SER A 178 5.21 -7.54 16.04
N LEU A 179 5.05 -6.21 15.87
CA LEU A 179 5.68 -5.19 16.73
C LEU A 179 5.35 -5.39 18.21
N ARG A 180 4.06 -5.55 18.55
CA ARG A 180 3.63 -5.73 19.96
C ARG A 180 4.11 -7.02 20.60
N ARG A 181 4.37 -8.05 19.80
CA ARG A 181 4.92 -9.33 20.29
C ARG A 181 6.44 -9.35 20.30
N LEU A 182 7.10 -8.30 19.80
CA LEU A 182 8.54 -8.23 19.57
C LEU A 182 9.06 -9.46 18.81
N GLN A 183 8.21 -9.99 17.93
CA GLN A 183 8.54 -11.07 17.02
C GLN A 183 9.02 -10.41 15.73
N ARG A 184 10.07 -10.95 15.12
CA ARG A 184 10.61 -10.36 13.91
C ARG A 184 9.68 -10.64 12.73
N ASP A 185 9.24 -9.58 12.08
CA ASP A 185 8.87 -9.59 10.67
C ASP A 185 10.19 -9.48 9.86
N TYR A 186 10.87 -10.61 9.65
CA TYR A 186 12.02 -10.75 8.75
C TYR A 186 11.68 -10.48 7.26
N GLY A 187 11.45 -9.21 6.91
CA GLY A 187 11.66 -8.70 5.56
C GLY A 187 13.04 -9.13 5.08
N TRP A 188 13.10 -9.83 3.94
CA TRP A 188 14.30 -10.53 3.50
C TRP A 188 15.49 -9.59 3.29
N ILE A 189 16.54 -9.76 4.10
CA ILE A 189 17.97 -9.67 3.76
C ILE A 189 18.73 -10.43 4.87
N HIS A 190 19.40 -11.52 4.51
CA HIS A 190 20.21 -12.44 5.34
C HIS A 190 19.53 -13.65 6.02
N THR A 191 18.83 -14.51 5.28
CA THR A 191 18.38 -15.83 5.79
C THR A 191 18.81 -17.00 4.90
N LEU A 192 20.11 -17.12 4.67
CA LEU A 192 20.76 -18.40 4.28
C LEU A 192 21.76 -18.91 5.34
N LEU A 193 21.85 -18.26 6.50
CA LEU A 193 22.75 -18.66 7.59
C LEU A 193 22.03 -18.54 8.94
N GLY A 194 21.53 -19.67 9.44
CA GLY A 194 21.01 -19.78 10.80
C GLY A 194 19.96 -20.87 10.95
N LYS A 195 20.39 -22.07 11.36
CA LYS A 195 19.52 -23.17 11.80
C LYS A 195 18.55 -22.68 12.89
N LEU A 196 17.29 -23.13 12.81
CA LEU A 196 16.13 -22.84 13.69
C LEU A 196 15.51 -21.44 13.54
N ILE A 197 14.78 -21.21 12.46
CA ILE A 197 13.65 -20.26 12.46
C ILE A 197 12.37 -21.08 12.43
N PRO A 198 11.43 -20.91 13.37
CA PRO A 198 10.14 -21.58 13.31
C PRO A 198 9.39 -21.10 12.06
N LEU A 199 8.91 -22.06 11.26
CA LEU A 199 8.23 -21.86 9.97
C LEU A 199 7.09 -20.81 10.02
N TYR A 200 6.47 -20.66 11.20
CA TYR A 200 5.43 -19.67 11.48
C TYR A 200 5.90 -18.22 11.31
N CYS A 201 7.16 -17.90 11.61
CA CYS A 201 7.67 -16.53 11.49
C CYS A 201 7.91 -16.15 10.01
N ILE A 202 8.39 -17.07 9.17
CA ILE A 202 8.57 -16.86 7.72
C ILE A 202 7.22 -16.59 7.05
N PHE A 203 6.18 -17.30 7.49
CA PHE A 203 4.83 -17.15 6.96
C PHE A 203 4.22 -15.76 7.27
N ILE A 204 4.62 -15.07 8.34
CA ILE A 204 3.99 -13.78 8.68
C ILE A 204 4.39 -12.65 7.73
N ILE A 205 5.67 -12.56 7.35
CA ILE A 205 6.18 -11.48 6.49
C ILE A 205 5.77 -11.63 5.05
N VAL A 206 5.89 -12.85 4.51
CA VAL A 206 5.45 -13.13 3.13
C VAL A 206 3.99 -12.71 2.98
N LEU A 207 3.18 -12.87 4.02
CA LEU A 207 1.80 -12.39 4.01
C LEU A 207 1.65 -10.88 4.12
N VAL A 208 2.44 -10.17 4.92
CA VAL A 208 2.33 -8.69 4.99
C VAL A 208 2.69 -8.07 3.65
N VAL A 209 3.80 -8.51 3.05
CA VAL A 209 4.25 -8.02 1.73
C VAL A 209 3.22 -8.39 0.65
N GLN A 210 2.73 -9.62 0.63
CA GLN A 210 1.70 -10.05 -0.32
C GLN A 210 0.41 -9.22 -0.21
N LEU A 211 -0.01 -8.85 1.00
CA LEU A 211 -1.23 -8.07 1.23
C LEU A 211 -1.06 -6.59 0.90
N GLU A 212 0.16 -6.05 1.04
CA GLU A 212 0.51 -4.72 0.54
C GLU A 212 0.60 -4.69 -0.99
N GLU A 213 1.18 -5.73 -1.59
CA GLU A 213 1.19 -5.95 -3.04
C GLU A 213 -0.23 -6.04 -3.59
N GLU A 214 -1.12 -6.81 -2.95
CA GLU A 214 -2.55 -6.89 -3.30
C GLU A 214 -3.20 -5.50 -3.24
N ALA A 215 -3.03 -4.75 -2.15
CA ALA A 215 -3.58 -3.40 -2.02
C ALA A 215 -3.02 -2.41 -3.06
N GLU A 216 -1.73 -2.52 -3.40
CA GLU A 216 -1.13 -1.72 -4.46
C GLU A 216 -1.66 -2.12 -5.84
N ASN A 217 -1.87 -3.40 -6.09
CA ASN A 217 -2.40 -3.89 -7.36
C ASN A 217 -3.81 -3.34 -7.64
N GLU A 218 -4.70 -3.36 -6.65
CA GLU A 218 -6.04 -2.75 -6.77
C GLU A 218 -5.97 -1.23 -6.98
N ARG A 219 -5.00 -0.56 -6.34
CA ARG A 219 -4.75 0.87 -6.57
C ARG A 219 -4.34 1.13 -8.02
N MET A 220 -3.58 0.23 -8.64
CA MET A 220 -3.18 0.35 -10.04
C MET A 220 -4.35 0.10 -11.00
N HIS A 221 -5.29 -0.79 -10.65
CA HIS A 221 -6.57 -0.94 -11.37
C HIS A 221 -7.34 0.39 -11.38
N LEU A 222 -7.49 1.01 -10.20
CA LEU A 222 -8.16 2.30 -10.05
C LEU A 222 -7.50 3.39 -10.89
N LEU A 223 -6.19 3.55 -10.79
CA LEU A 223 -5.48 4.61 -11.52
C LEU A 223 -5.59 4.44 -13.03
N THR A 224 -5.51 3.19 -13.51
CA THR A 224 -5.71 2.86 -14.93
C THR A 224 -7.09 3.28 -15.41
N ALA A 225 -8.14 2.98 -14.64
CA ALA A 225 -9.50 3.40 -14.97
C ALA A 225 -9.69 4.94 -14.91
N MET A 226 -8.98 5.61 -14.02
CA MET A 226 -9.00 7.08 -13.90
C MET A 226 -8.31 7.82 -15.04
N GLU A 227 -7.35 7.19 -15.74
CA GLU A 227 -6.75 7.75 -16.96
C GLU A 227 -7.78 7.80 -18.10
N LEU A 228 -8.71 6.85 -18.15
CA LEU A 228 -9.80 6.83 -19.12
C LEU A 228 -10.92 7.82 -18.76
N ARG A 229 -11.25 7.91 -17.47
CA ARG A 229 -12.33 8.79 -17.02
C ARG A 229 -12.14 9.31 -15.61
N GLN A 230 -12.14 10.63 -15.48
CA GLN A 230 -12.15 11.29 -14.19
C GLN A 230 -13.54 11.22 -13.52
N PRO A 231 -13.61 10.79 -12.24
CA PRO A 231 -14.87 10.72 -11.51
C PRO A 231 -15.40 12.10 -11.13
N SER A 232 -16.72 12.25 -11.08
CA SER A 232 -17.39 13.48 -10.66
C SER A 232 -17.23 13.76 -9.16
N THR A 233 -17.44 15.00 -8.73
CA THR A 233 -17.37 15.38 -7.30
C THR A 233 -18.33 14.58 -6.43
N PHE A 234 -19.56 14.35 -6.91
CA PHE A 234 -20.54 13.51 -6.20
C PHE A 234 -20.02 12.07 -6.05
N PHE A 235 -19.45 11.49 -7.10
CA PHE A 235 -18.86 10.16 -7.04
C PHE A 235 -17.72 10.07 -6.03
N ARG A 236 -16.83 11.07 -6.01
CA ARG A 236 -15.72 11.15 -5.05
C ARG A 236 -16.22 11.22 -3.60
N LEU A 237 -17.27 12.00 -3.35
CA LEU A 237 -17.89 12.07 -2.02
C LEU A 237 -18.49 10.72 -1.61
N SER A 238 -19.14 10.01 -2.53
CA SER A 238 -19.66 8.66 -2.29
C SER A 238 -18.55 7.66 -1.95
N VAL A 239 -17.39 7.75 -2.62
CA VAL A 239 -16.21 6.92 -2.32
C VAL A 239 -15.71 7.20 -0.90
N ILE A 240 -15.57 8.47 -0.50
CA ILE A 240 -15.14 8.84 0.86
C ILE A 240 -16.10 8.26 1.92
N GLY A 241 -17.40 8.42 1.71
CA GLY A 241 -18.41 7.86 2.61
C GLY A 241 -18.35 6.33 2.70
N ALA A 242 -18.23 5.67 1.54
CA ALA A 242 -18.13 4.21 1.48
C ALA A 242 -16.85 3.68 2.15
N GLN A 243 -15.71 4.30 1.90
CA GLN A 243 -14.44 3.94 2.54
C GLN A 243 -14.49 4.16 4.05
N GLY A 244 -15.03 5.28 4.53
CA GLY A 244 -15.16 5.53 5.98
C GLY A 244 -15.95 4.45 6.70
N VAL A 245 -17.06 4.01 6.10
CA VAL A 245 -17.89 2.92 6.62
C VAL A 245 -17.19 1.56 6.50
N PHE A 246 -16.66 1.25 5.32
CA PHE A 246 -16.06 -0.06 5.02
C PHE A 246 -14.77 -0.31 5.80
N VAL A 247 -13.84 0.65 5.86
CA VAL A 247 -12.60 0.54 6.64
C VAL A 247 -12.91 0.27 8.10
N THR A 248 -13.86 0.99 8.68
CA THR A 248 -14.25 0.84 10.09
C THR A 248 -14.83 -0.55 10.37
N MET A 249 -15.80 -0.99 9.57
CA MET A 249 -16.44 -2.30 9.75
C MET A 249 -15.48 -3.44 9.46
N PHE A 250 -14.68 -3.35 8.39
CA PHE A 250 -13.74 -4.39 7.99
C PHE A 250 -12.61 -4.52 9.02
N THR A 251 -12.10 -3.43 9.57
CA THR A 251 -11.11 -3.47 10.66
C THR A 251 -11.67 -4.18 11.89
N GLY A 252 -12.90 -3.84 12.31
CA GLY A 252 -13.58 -4.53 13.41
C GLY A 252 -13.75 -6.02 13.14
N ALA A 253 -14.20 -6.37 11.93
CA ALA A 253 -14.35 -7.76 11.51
C ALA A 253 -13.02 -8.52 11.47
N TYR A 254 -11.93 -7.88 11.01
CA TYR A 254 -10.61 -8.51 10.91
C TYR A 254 -10.00 -8.79 12.29
N ILE A 255 -10.25 -7.91 13.27
CA ILE A 255 -9.85 -8.15 14.67
C ILE A 255 -10.60 -9.35 15.26
N VAL A 256 -11.90 -9.50 14.96
CA VAL A 256 -12.75 -10.58 15.48
C VAL A 256 -12.49 -11.91 14.77
N SER A 257 -12.40 -11.91 13.45
CA SER A 257 -12.25 -13.10 12.63
C SER A 257 -11.51 -12.81 11.31
N PRO A 258 -10.16 -12.94 11.30
CA PRO A 258 -9.38 -12.86 10.07
C PRO A 258 -9.82 -13.88 9.01
N LYS A 259 -10.25 -15.08 9.45
CA LYS A 259 -10.77 -16.14 8.58
C LYS A 259 -12.03 -15.71 7.83
N PHE A 260 -12.97 -15.06 8.50
CA PHE A 260 -14.15 -14.48 7.85
C PHE A 260 -13.74 -13.45 6.79
N CYS A 261 -12.84 -12.53 7.14
CA CYS A 261 -12.38 -11.49 6.22
C CYS A 261 -11.69 -12.05 4.97
N HIS A 262 -10.74 -12.97 5.12
CA HIS A 262 -10.07 -13.59 3.96
C HIS A 262 -11.04 -14.42 3.13
N ARG A 263 -12.02 -15.10 3.74
CA ARG A 263 -13.05 -15.81 2.96
C ARG A 263 -13.97 -14.85 2.22
N PHE A 264 -14.34 -13.74 2.86
CA PHE A 264 -15.14 -12.67 2.27
C PHE A 264 -14.44 -12.06 1.05
N VAL A 265 -13.16 -11.71 1.17
CA VAL A 265 -12.35 -11.19 0.06
C VAL A 265 -12.24 -12.22 -1.06
N GLY A 266 -11.94 -13.49 -0.75
CA GLY A 266 -11.89 -14.52 -1.79
C GLY A 266 -13.19 -14.67 -2.59
N TYR A 267 -14.36 -14.51 -1.94
CA TYR A 267 -15.65 -14.48 -2.63
C TYR A 267 -15.90 -13.17 -3.41
N LEU A 268 -15.37 -12.03 -2.96
CA LEU A 268 -15.38 -10.79 -3.76
C LEU A 268 -14.59 -11.00 -5.06
N GLU A 269 -13.42 -11.63 -4.99
CA GLU A 269 -12.57 -11.83 -6.17
C GLU A 269 -13.14 -12.86 -7.14
N GLU A 270 -13.86 -13.88 -6.64
CA GLU A 270 -14.68 -14.72 -7.53
C GLU A 270 -15.70 -13.90 -8.32
N GLU A 271 -16.31 -12.90 -7.69
CA GLU A 271 -17.26 -12.01 -8.34
C GLU A 271 -16.57 -10.96 -9.23
N ALA A 272 -15.32 -10.57 -8.93
CA ALA A 272 -14.48 -9.71 -9.77
C ALA A 272 -14.08 -10.45 -11.06
N VAL A 273 -13.57 -11.68 -10.98
CA VAL A 273 -13.24 -12.52 -12.16
C VAL A 273 -14.46 -12.71 -13.06
N LYS A 274 -15.66 -12.95 -12.49
CA LYS A 274 -16.92 -13.00 -13.26
C LYS A 274 -17.24 -11.67 -13.93
N THR A 275 -16.99 -10.56 -13.25
CA THR A 275 -17.29 -9.21 -13.73
C THR A 275 -16.37 -8.83 -14.88
N TYR A 276 -15.07 -9.08 -14.78
CA TYR A 276 -14.12 -8.82 -15.86
C TYR A 276 -14.29 -9.77 -17.05
N THR A 277 -14.67 -11.03 -16.82
CA THR A 277 -15.05 -11.93 -17.92
C THR A 277 -16.24 -11.38 -18.71
N LYS A 278 -17.28 -10.87 -18.03
CA LYS A 278 -18.41 -10.20 -18.69
C LYS A 278 -18.01 -8.90 -19.41
N CYS A 279 -17.02 -8.18 -18.88
CA CYS A 279 -16.46 -7.00 -19.54
C CYS A 279 -15.77 -7.41 -20.85
N LEU A 280 -14.97 -8.49 -20.84
CA LEU A 280 -14.34 -9.05 -22.04
C LEU A 280 -15.38 -9.50 -23.07
N GLU A 281 -16.48 -10.15 -22.64
CA GLU A 281 -17.61 -10.48 -23.53
C GLU A 281 -18.21 -9.22 -24.17
N ASP A 282 -18.43 -8.15 -23.39
CA ASP A 282 -18.95 -6.87 -23.90
C ASP A 282 -17.96 -6.19 -24.87
N ILE A 283 -16.65 -6.38 -24.69
CA ILE A 283 -15.60 -5.91 -25.61
C ILE A 283 -15.62 -6.76 -26.90
N GLU A 284 -15.83 -8.07 -26.77
CA GLU A 284 -15.83 -8.98 -27.90
C GLU A 284 -17.01 -8.80 -28.84
N CYS A 285 -18.23 -8.83 -28.31
CA CYS A 285 -19.46 -8.81 -29.10
C CYS A 285 -20.49 -7.76 -28.65
N GLY A 286 -20.21 -7.00 -27.59
CA GLY A 286 -21.17 -6.07 -26.98
C GLY A 286 -20.94 -4.60 -27.29
N SER A 287 -21.32 -3.74 -26.34
CA SER A 287 -21.26 -2.28 -26.45
C SER A 287 -19.85 -1.68 -26.30
N MET A 288 -18.85 -2.49 -25.94
CA MET A 288 -17.50 -2.05 -25.61
C MET A 288 -16.46 -2.37 -26.69
N GLN A 289 -16.90 -2.64 -27.93
CA GLN A 289 -16.01 -3.04 -29.04
C GLN A 289 -14.90 -2.03 -29.36
N HIS A 290 -15.08 -0.75 -29.04
CA HIS A 290 -14.06 0.28 -29.23
C HIS A 290 -12.79 0.00 -28.41
N TRP A 291 -12.89 -0.68 -27.25
CA TRP A 291 -11.74 -1.09 -26.44
C TRP A 291 -10.85 -2.17 -27.08
N LYS A 292 -11.28 -2.79 -28.18
CA LYS A 292 -10.42 -3.65 -29.01
C LYS A 292 -9.36 -2.88 -29.80
N LYS A 293 -9.62 -1.60 -30.06
CA LYS A 293 -8.76 -0.74 -30.90
C LYS A 293 -8.15 0.40 -30.10
N GLN A 294 -8.76 0.74 -28.96
CA GLN A 294 -8.26 1.75 -28.07
C GLN A 294 -6.96 1.29 -27.41
N GLN A 295 -5.93 2.11 -27.57
CA GLN A 295 -4.63 1.90 -26.95
C GLN A 295 -4.74 1.92 -25.44
N ALA A 296 -3.98 1.03 -24.79
CA ALA A 296 -3.88 0.97 -23.35
C ALA A 296 -3.26 2.27 -22.78
N PRO A 297 -3.69 2.72 -21.60
CA PRO A 297 -3.05 3.84 -20.93
C PRO A 297 -1.60 3.50 -20.61
N GLU A 298 -0.70 4.48 -20.74
CA GLU A 298 0.75 4.26 -20.58
C GLU A 298 1.11 3.71 -19.20
N LEU A 299 0.35 4.11 -18.17
CA LEU A 299 0.50 3.57 -16.81
C LEU A 299 0.28 2.05 -16.77
N ALA A 300 -0.75 1.56 -17.47
CA ALA A 300 -1.09 0.15 -17.52
C ALA A 300 -0.02 -0.65 -18.28
N VAL A 301 0.41 -0.14 -19.44
CA VAL A 301 1.46 -0.78 -20.25
C VAL A 301 2.74 -0.97 -19.43
N ARG A 302 3.17 0.07 -18.72
CA ARG A 302 4.38 0.01 -17.87
C ARG A 302 4.22 -0.90 -16.67
N TYR A 303 3.07 -0.87 -16.00
CA TYR A 303 2.80 -1.68 -14.82
C TYR A 303 2.80 -3.17 -15.20
N TRP A 304 1.89 -3.60 -16.06
CA TRP A 304 1.79 -5.01 -16.47
C TRP A 304 2.87 -5.46 -17.47
N LYS A 305 3.77 -4.56 -17.90
CA LYS A 305 4.79 -4.79 -18.93
C LYS A 305 4.19 -5.37 -20.22
N LEU A 306 3.08 -4.78 -20.66
CA LEU A 306 2.41 -5.17 -21.90
C LEU A 306 3.22 -4.69 -23.11
N ALA A 307 2.89 -5.22 -24.29
CA ALA A 307 3.44 -4.73 -25.54
C ALA A 307 3.07 -3.26 -25.78
N ASP A 308 3.90 -2.52 -26.54
CA ASP A 308 3.70 -1.09 -26.80
C ASP A 308 2.41 -0.80 -27.60
N ASP A 309 1.90 -1.77 -28.35
CA ASP A 309 0.65 -1.69 -29.12
C ASP A 309 -0.56 -2.29 -28.37
N ALA A 310 -0.39 -2.64 -27.09
CA ALA A 310 -1.43 -3.26 -26.27
C ALA A 310 -2.69 -2.39 -26.19
N THR A 311 -3.83 -3.07 -26.17
CA THR A 311 -5.16 -2.46 -26.19
C THR A 311 -5.79 -2.50 -24.80
N MET A 312 -6.89 -1.77 -24.65
CA MET A 312 -7.70 -1.85 -23.43
C MET A 312 -8.20 -3.27 -23.13
N LYS A 313 -8.37 -4.13 -24.14
CA LYS A 313 -8.70 -5.55 -23.93
C LYS A 313 -7.61 -6.27 -23.15
N ASP A 314 -6.35 -6.02 -23.48
CA ASP A 314 -5.20 -6.70 -22.88
C ASP A 314 -5.01 -6.26 -21.43
N VAL A 315 -5.28 -4.98 -21.14
CA VAL A 315 -5.37 -4.46 -19.77
C VAL A 315 -6.45 -5.18 -18.95
N ILE A 316 -7.66 -5.35 -19.51
CA ILE A 316 -8.74 -6.05 -18.79
C ILE A 316 -8.41 -7.55 -18.60
N LEU A 317 -7.67 -8.17 -19.51
CA LEU A 317 -7.17 -9.53 -19.34
C LEU A 317 -6.18 -9.62 -18.17
N ALA A 318 -5.25 -8.67 -18.08
CA ALA A 318 -4.27 -8.59 -17.00
C ALA A 318 -4.92 -8.37 -15.63
N ILE A 319 -5.84 -7.40 -15.53
CA ILE A 319 -6.63 -7.15 -14.31
C ILE A 319 -7.37 -8.43 -13.90
N ARG A 320 -8.04 -9.11 -14.83
CA ARG A 320 -8.75 -10.36 -14.52
C ARG A 320 -7.83 -11.46 -13.96
N ALA A 321 -6.57 -11.51 -14.40
CA ALA A 321 -5.59 -12.47 -13.91
C ALA A 321 -5.14 -12.13 -12.48
N ASP A 322 -4.93 -10.84 -12.19
CA ASP A 322 -4.68 -10.33 -10.84
C ASP A 322 -5.80 -10.76 -9.88
N GLU A 323 -7.07 -10.53 -10.25
CA GLU A 323 -8.22 -10.94 -9.43
C GLU A 323 -8.25 -12.46 -9.16
N ALA A 324 -7.88 -13.26 -10.17
CA ALA A 324 -7.86 -14.71 -10.04
C ALA A 324 -6.75 -15.19 -9.08
N HIS A 325 -5.63 -14.45 -9.05
CA HIS A 325 -4.56 -14.65 -8.07
C HIS A 325 -5.01 -14.26 -6.67
N HIS A 326 -5.57 -13.06 -6.49
CA HIS A 326 -6.09 -12.57 -5.21
C HIS A 326 -7.16 -13.51 -4.62
N ARG A 327 -8.07 -14.01 -5.46
CA ARG A 327 -9.03 -15.07 -5.09
C ARG A 327 -8.34 -16.27 -4.47
N THR A 328 -7.31 -16.78 -5.14
CA THR A 328 -6.62 -18.01 -4.74
C THR A 328 -5.84 -17.80 -3.45
N VAL A 329 -5.12 -16.68 -3.34
CA VAL A 329 -4.41 -16.26 -2.12
C VAL A 329 -5.39 -16.16 -0.97
N ASN A 330 -6.44 -15.34 -1.07
CA ASN A 330 -7.37 -15.11 0.03
C ASN A 330 -8.15 -16.37 0.43
N HIS A 331 -8.53 -17.23 -0.51
CA HIS A 331 -9.15 -18.51 -0.17
C HIS A 331 -8.21 -19.46 0.57
N THR A 332 -6.90 -19.38 0.30
CA THR A 332 -5.86 -20.13 1.00
C THR A 332 -5.61 -19.56 2.40
N LEU A 333 -5.58 -18.23 2.56
CA LEU A 333 -5.44 -17.57 3.87
C LEU A 333 -6.63 -17.80 4.81
N ALA A 334 -7.79 -18.16 4.25
CA ALA A 334 -8.98 -18.51 4.99
C ALA A 334 -9.06 -19.99 5.40
N GLN A 335 -8.09 -20.82 5.05
CA GLN A 335 -7.99 -22.19 5.56
C GLN A 335 -7.60 -22.14 7.04
#